data_AF-A0A095A446-F1
#
_entry.id   AF-A0A095A446-F1
#
_cell.length_a   1.000
_cell.length_b   1.000
_cell.length_c   1.000
_cell.angle_alpha   90.00
_cell.angle_beta   90.00
_cell.angle_gamma   90.00
#
_symmetry.space_group_name_H-M   'P 1'
#
loop_
_entity.id
_entity.type
_entity.pdbx_description
1 polymer ?
#
loop_
_entity_poly.entity_id
_entity_poly.type
_entity_poly.pdbx_seq_one_letter_code
_entity_poly.pdbx_strand_id
1 'polypeptide(L)'
;MGIKGLLPFLKNASVPINLADFSGYVAAVDVYCWIHRSSYACASDLALGIPTDQTKELNRKKAAEYLMKGDKAAAQECFERSVFVTSEMAYEVLRAARNMGVDCVIAPYEADAQLAYLNRTGYADFVITEDSDLLLFGCRQVVFKLDLSGSGVLVAAAM
;
A
#
# COMPACT_ATOMS: atom_id res chain seq x y z
N MET A 1 -4.03 -2.44 -5.20
CA MET A 1 -5.31 -1.68 -5.26
C MET A 1 -5.44 -1.15 -6.69
N GLY A 2 -6.50 -0.41 -7.02
CA GLY A 2 -6.68 0.15 -8.37
C GLY A 2 -7.27 -0.75 -9.46
N ILE A 3 -7.02 -0.39 -10.72
CA ILE A 3 -7.61 -1.02 -11.92
C ILE A 3 -7.29 -2.52 -12.02
N LYS A 4 -8.36 -3.31 -11.92
CA LYS A 4 -8.30 -4.76 -12.02
C LYS A 4 -7.73 -5.20 -13.37
N GLY A 5 -6.65 -5.99 -13.33
CA GLY A 5 -6.03 -6.58 -14.51
C GLY A 5 -4.98 -5.71 -15.21
N LEU A 6 -4.75 -4.48 -14.74
CA LEU A 6 -3.80 -3.56 -15.39
C LEU A 6 -2.34 -4.02 -15.28
N LEU A 7 -1.86 -4.38 -14.09
CA LEU A 7 -0.47 -4.85 -13.95
C LEU A 7 -0.16 -6.13 -14.76
N PRO A 8 -1.02 -7.17 -14.78
CA PRO A 8 -0.84 -8.31 -15.69
C PRO A 8 -0.79 -7.90 -17.16
N PHE A 9 -1.62 -6.94 -17.58
CA PHE A 9 -1.62 -6.42 -18.95
C PHE A 9 -0.31 -5.69 -19.28
N LEU A 10 0.26 -4.95 -18.32
CA LEU A 10 1.51 -4.20 -18.47
C LEU A 10 2.78 -5.04 -18.28
N LYS A 11 2.69 -6.37 -18.18
CA LYS A 11 3.84 -7.24 -17.92
C LYS A 11 5.01 -7.02 -18.89
N ASN A 12 4.74 -6.76 -20.17
CA ASN A 12 5.79 -6.55 -21.18
C ASN A 12 6.38 -5.13 -21.15
N ALA A 13 5.70 -4.18 -20.50
CA ALA A 13 6.19 -2.83 -20.25
C ALA A 13 6.84 -2.67 -18.87
N SER A 14 6.98 -3.79 -18.14
CA SER A 14 7.48 -3.84 -16.78
C SER A 14 8.92 -4.34 -16.75
N VAL A 15 9.75 -3.71 -15.93
CA VAL A 15 11.17 -4.06 -15.76
C VAL A 15 11.42 -4.48 -14.32
N PRO A 16 12.01 -5.67 -14.05
CA PRO A 16 12.42 -6.03 -12.70
C PRO A 16 13.58 -5.11 -12.24
N ILE A 17 13.53 -4.68 -10.98
CA ILE A 17 14.53 -3.76 -10.40
C ILE A 17 14.89 -4.18 -8.97
N ASN A 18 16.03 -3.66 -8.48
CA ASN A 18 16.34 -3.63 -7.05
C ASN A 18 16.62 -2.19 -6.60
N LEU A 19 16.12 -1.80 -5.42
CA LEU A 19 16.32 -0.44 -4.90
C LEU A 19 17.79 -0.07 -4.64
N ALA A 20 18.69 -1.06 -4.51
CA ALA A 20 20.12 -0.81 -4.41
C ALA A 20 20.68 -0.02 -5.62
N ASP A 21 20.04 -0.15 -6.79
CA ASP A 21 20.42 0.54 -8.02
C ASP A 21 19.98 2.02 -8.06
N PHE A 22 19.18 2.47 -7.07
CA PHE A 22 18.57 3.81 -7.01
C PHE A 22 19.22 4.71 -5.94
N SER A 23 20.48 4.44 -5.59
CA SER A 23 21.23 5.31 -4.67
C SER A 23 21.32 6.74 -5.20
N GLY A 24 20.92 7.72 -4.38
CA GLY A 24 20.90 9.14 -4.75
C GLY A 24 19.61 9.63 -5.40
N TYR A 25 18.64 8.75 -5.67
CA TYR A 25 17.31 9.12 -6.17
C TYR A 25 16.34 9.40 -5.01
N VAL A 26 15.28 10.16 -5.29
CA VAL A 26 14.19 10.44 -4.36
C VAL A 26 12.95 9.64 -4.75
N ALA A 27 12.44 8.84 -3.80
CA ALA A 27 11.21 8.07 -3.97
C ALA A 27 10.05 8.72 -3.20
N ALA A 28 8.89 8.86 -3.85
CA ALA A 28 7.64 9.16 -3.16
C ALA A 28 6.91 7.85 -2.84
N VAL A 29 6.54 7.63 -1.58
CA VAL A 29 6.00 6.35 -1.11
C VAL A 29 4.53 6.48 -0.72
N ASP A 30 3.70 5.59 -1.26
CA ASP A 30 2.36 5.35 -0.75
C ASP A 30 2.42 4.53 0.55
N VAL A 31 2.46 5.24 1.67
CA VAL A 31 2.53 4.65 3.01
C VAL A 31 1.27 3.83 3.34
N TYR A 32 0.10 4.19 2.81
CA TYR A 32 -1.15 3.54 3.21
C TYR A 32 -1.17 2.06 2.78
N CYS A 33 -0.63 1.77 1.59
CA CYS A 33 -0.42 0.40 1.11
C CYS A 33 0.42 -0.45 2.07
N TRP A 34 1.47 0.13 2.66
CA TRP A 34 2.34 -0.57 3.61
C TRP A 34 1.69 -0.76 4.97
N ILE A 35 0.99 0.25 5.49
CA ILE A 35 0.26 0.12 6.75
C ILE A 35 -0.79 -0.99 6.62
N HIS A 36 -1.57 -0.97 5.54
CA HIS A 36 -2.59 -2.00 5.28
C HIS A 36 -1.99 -3.41 5.21
N ARG A 37 -0.88 -3.59 4.49
CA ARG A 37 -0.20 -4.89 4.41
C ARG A 37 0.37 -5.32 5.77
N SER A 38 0.97 -4.40 6.51
CA SER A 38 1.56 -4.68 7.83
C SER A 38 0.52 -5.09 8.87
N SER A 39 -0.68 -4.50 8.80
CA SER A 39 -1.78 -4.81 9.72
C SER A 39 -2.32 -6.23 9.58
N TYR A 40 -1.96 -6.97 8.52
CA TYR A 40 -2.37 -8.37 8.39
C TYR A 40 -1.77 -9.25 9.47
N ALA A 41 -0.55 -8.94 9.94
CA ALA A 41 0.12 -9.67 11.00
C ALA A 41 -0.62 -9.62 12.34
N CYS A 42 -1.45 -8.60 12.56
CA CYS A 42 -2.28 -8.40 13.74
C CYS A 42 -3.76 -8.20 13.38
N ALA A 43 -4.20 -8.76 12.25
CA ALA A 43 -5.53 -8.53 11.71
C ALA A 43 -6.65 -8.91 12.68
N SER A 44 -6.51 -10.03 13.40
CA SER A 44 -7.49 -10.46 14.40
C SER A 44 -7.67 -9.43 15.51
N ASP A 45 -6.56 -8.90 16.03
CA ASP A 45 -6.56 -7.98 17.17
C ASP A 45 -7.13 -6.62 16.76
N LEU A 46 -6.70 -6.13 15.60
CA LEU A 46 -7.22 -4.89 15.01
C LEU A 46 -8.70 -4.99 14.66
N ALA A 47 -9.13 -6.12 14.05
CA ALA A 47 -10.52 -6.31 13.67
C ALA A 47 -11.43 -6.40 14.91
N LEU A 48 -10.98 -6.92 16.04
CA LEU A 48 -11.80 -7.05 17.24
C LEU A 48 -11.85 -5.77 18.10
N GLY A 49 -10.82 -4.92 18.02
CA GLY A 49 -10.70 -3.70 18.84
C GLY A 49 -11.28 -2.42 18.22
N ILE A 50 -11.58 -2.41 16.91
CA ILE A 50 -11.92 -1.18 16.18
C ILE A 50 -13.39 -1.22 15.70
N PRO A 51 -14.20 -0.15 15.87
CA PRO A 51 -15.51 -0.03 15.22
C PRO A 51 -15.38 -0.07 13.69
N THR A 52 -16.21 -0.86 13.00
CA THR A 52 -16.11 -1.02 11.54
C THR A 52 -17.47 -0.87 10.84
N ASP A 53 -17.44 -0.75 9.51
CA ASP A 53 -18.63 -0.74 8.67
C ASP A 53 -19.32 -2.11 8.59
N GLN A 54 -20.51 -2.16 7.99
CA GLN A 54 -21.33 -3.38 7.89
C GLN A 54 -20.64 -4.52 7.13
N THR A 55 -19.83 -4.21 6.12
CA THR A 55 -19.12 -5.22 5.31
C THR A 55 -18.04 -5.89 6.13
N LYS A 56 -17.29 -5.09 6.90
CA LYS A 56 -16.25 -5.57 7.80
C LYS A 56 -16.85 -6.34 8.98
N GLU A 57 -17.98 -5.89 9.52
CA GLU A 57 -18.73 -6.63 10.54
C GLU A 57 -19.16 -8.03 10.06
N LEU A 58 -19.61 -8.15 8.80
CA LEU A 58 -19.94 -9.44 8.20
C LEU A 58 -18.70 -10.35 8.11
N ASN A 59 -17.55 -9.81 7.73
CA ASN A 59 -16.30 -10.57 7.69
C ASN A 59 -15.86 -11.00 9.09
N ARG A 60 -16.05 -10.18 10.14
CA ARG A 60 -15.82 -10.59 11.54
C ARG A 60 -16.69 -11.78 11.96
N LYS A 61 -17.97 -11.76 11.60
CA LYS A 61 -18.89 -12.88 11.87
C LYS A 61 -18.47 -14.16 11.15
N LYS A 62 -18.11 -14.05 9.86
CA LYS A 62 -17.57 -15.19 9.09
C LYS A 62 -16.27 -15.72 9.70
N ALA A 63 -15.40 -14.84 10.18
CA ALA A 63 -14.17 -15.25 10.87
C ALA A 63 -14.50 -16.08 12.12
N ALA A 64 -15.47 -15.64 12.93
CA ALA A 64 -15.95 -16.41 14.08
C ALA A 64 -16.51 -17.78 13.70
N GLU A 65 -17.31 -17.87 12.63
CA GLU A 65 -17.81 -19.15 12.11
C GLU A 65 -16.70 -20.12 11.68
N TYR A 66 -15.67 -19.60 10.99
CA TYR A 66 -14.50 -20.41 10.59
C TYR A 66 -13.68 -20.87 11.80
N LEU A 67 -13.53 -20.02 12.82
CA LEU A 67 -12.88 -20.42 14.08
C LEU A 67 -13.64 -21.55 14.78
N MET A 68 -14.99 -21.49 14.82
CA MET A 68 -15.81 -22.57 15.39
C MET A 68 -15.67 -23.89 14.62
N LYS A 69 -15.39 -23.82 13.32
CA LYS A 69 -15.12 -24.98 12.45
C LYS A 69 -13.67 -25.46 12.52
N GLY A 70 -12.79 -24.75 13.23
CA GLY A 70 -11.35 -25.05 13.30
C GLY A 70 -10.53 -24.60 12.09
N ASP A 71 -11.15 -23.92 11.11
CA ASP A 71 -10.48 -23.41 9.92
C ASP A 71 -9.84 -22.05 10.20
N LYS A 72 -8.64 -22.09 10.79
CA LYS A 72 -7.90 -20.87 11.16
C LYS A 72 -7.47 -20.04 9.96
N ALA A 73 -7.20 -20.68 8.81
CA ALA A 73 -6.73 -19.99 7.62
C ALA A 73 -7.83 -19.13 7.00
N ALA A 74 -9.03 -19.68 6.83
CA ALA A 74 -10.17 -18.93 6.32
C ALA A 74 -10.63 -17.83 7.30
N ALA A 75 -10.51 -18.08 8.61
CA ALA A 75 -10.78 -17.06 9.62
C ALA A 75 -9.81 -15.87 9.50
N GLN A 76 -8.52 -16.14 9.34
CA GLN A 76 -7.49 -15.11 9.18
C GLN A 76 -7.74 -14.24 7.95
N GLU A 77 -8.08 -14.85 6.81
CA GLU A 77 -8.41 -14.09 5.59
C GLU A 77 -9.62 -13.16 5.80
N CYS A 78 -10.62 -13.59 6.57
CA CYS A 78 -11.76 -12.74 6.93
C CYS A 78 -11.34 -11.57 7.83
N PHE A 79 -10.43 -11.79 8.78
CA PHE A 79 -9.90 -10.71 9.61
C PHE A 79 -9.11 -9.69 8.79
N GLU A 80 -8.24 -10.14 7.88
CA GLU A 80 -7.47 -9.26 6.99
C GLU A 80 -8.39 -8.35 6.17
N ARG A 81 -9.49 -8.89 5.64
CA ARG A 81 -10.53 -8.12 4.93
C ARG A 81 -11.35 -7.20 5.83
N SER A 82 -11.25 -7.34 7.15
CA SER A 82 -11.95 -6.52 8.15
C SER A 82 -11.09 -5.39 8.71
N VAL A 83 -9.78 -5.37 8.39
CA VAL A 83 -8.87 -4.36 8.91
C VAL A 83 -9.26 -2.97 8.41
N PHE A 84 -9.24 -2.00 9.32
CA PHE A 84 -9.42 -0.57 9.02
C PHE A 84 -8.17 0.19 9.48
N VAL A 85 -7.48 0.85 8.55
CA VAL A 85 -6.34 1.70 8.89
C VAL A 85 -6.87 3.04 9.39
N THR A 86 -6.58 3.37 10.64
CA THR A 86 -7.03 4.63 11.26
C THR A 86 -6.02 5.76 11.02
N SER A 87 -6.48 7.01 11.17
CA SER A 87 -5.58 8.17 11.12
C SER A 87 -4.53 8.15 12.24
N GLU A 88 -4.82 7.53 13.38
CA GLU A 88 -3.87 7.34 14.48
C GLU A 88 -2.76 6.37 14.09
N MET A 89 -3.09 5.23 13.47
CA MET A 89 -2.09 4.30 12.93
C MET A 89 -1.17 4.99 11.93
N ALA A 90 -1.74 5.78 11.01
CA ALA A 90 -0.96 6.56 10.05
C ALA A 90 -0.07 7.60 10.74
N TYR A 91 -0.61 8.33 11.73
CA TYR A 91 0.14 9.33 12.49
C TYR A 91 1.35 8.72 13.20
N GLU A 92 1.20 7.56 13.83
CA GLU A 92 2.28 6.87 14.55
C GLU A 92 3.42 6.48 13.62
N VAL A 93 3.10 5.98 12.42
CA VAL A 93 4.10 5.67 11.38
C VAL A 93 4.80 6.95 10.89
N LEU A 94 4.06 8.01 10.59
CA LEU A 94 4.64 9.29 10.15
C LEU A 94 5.52 9.93 11.23
N ARG A 95 5.13 9.81 12.51
CA ARG A 95 5.93 10.31 13.64
C ARG A 95 7.25 9.55 13.74
N ALA A 96 7.21 8.22 13.66
CA ALA A 96 8.42 7.39 13.68
C ALA A 96 9.34 7.70 12.50
N ALA A 97 8.79 7.83 11.28
CA ALA A 97 9.55 8.16 10.09
C ALA A 97 10.23 9.54 10.19
N ARG A 98 9.51 10.57 10.67
CA ARG A 98 10.09 11.91 10.90
C ARG A 98 11.23 11.89 11.91
N ASN A 99 11.12 11.09 12.98
CA ASN A 99 12.20 10.94 13.96
C ASN A 99 13.46 10.27 13.37
N MET A 100 13.30 9.52 12.27
CA MET A 100 14.41 8.94 11.51
C MET A 100 14.95 9.89 10.43
N GLY A 101 14.43 11.12 10.34
CA GLY A 101 14.82 12.10 9.33
C GLY A 101 14.19 11.88 7.96
N VAL A 102 13.10 11.11 7.87
CA VAL A 102 12.36 10.89 6.62
C VAL A 102 11.28 11.95 6.45
N ASP A 103 11.28 12.64 5.31
CA ASP A 103 10.27 13.63 4.97
C ASP A 103 8.89 13.01 4.82
N CYS A 104 7.89 13.66 5.42
CA CYS A 104 6.53 13.13 5.52
C CYS A 104 5.50 14.20 5.16
N VAL A 105 4.81 13.99 4.04
CA VAL A 105 3.75 14.86 3.52
C VAL A 105 2.39 14.17 3.68
N ILE A 106 1.41 14.91 4.23
CA ILE A 106 0.02 14.46 4.28
C ILE A 106 -0.69 15.09 3.08
N ALA A 107 -1.22 14.25 2.19
CA ALA A 107 -2.00 14.74 1.05
C ALA A 107 -3.27 15.46 1.56
N PRO A 108 -3.72 16.54 0.89
CA PRO A 108 -4.95 17.22 1.27
C PRO A 108 -6.21 16.35 1.06
N TYR A 109 -6.11 15.36 0.15
CA TYR A 109 -7.14 14.38 -0.17
C TYR A 109 -6.45 13.02 -0.45
N GLU A 110 -6.75 12.38 -1.58
CA GLU A 110 -6.14 11.11 -1.96
C GLU A 110 -4.64 11.24 -2.21
N ALA A 111 -3.88 10.25 -1.72
CA ALA A 111 -2.44 10.20 -1.88
C ALA A 111 -2.04 10.05 -3.35
N ASP A 112 -2.88 9.42 -4.17
CA ASP A 112 -2.67 9.16 -5.59
C ASP A 112 -2.33 10.44 -6.36
N ALA A 113 -3.14 11.49 -6.19
CA ALA A 113 -2.94 12.78 -6.83
C ALA A 113 -1.68 13.49 -6.30
N GLN A 114 -1.39 13.39 -5.01
CA GLN A 114 -0.22 14.01 -4.39
C GLN A 114 1.08 13.34 -4.88
N LEU A 115 1.12 12.01 -4.93
CA LEU A 115 2.25 11.22 -5.43
C LEU A 115 2.50 11.51 -6.91
N ALA A 116 1.45 11.55 -7.72
CA ALA A 116 1.55 11.92 -9.13
C ALA A 116 2.06 13.34 -9.33
N TYR A 117 1.61 14.30 -8.52
CA TYR A 117 2.13 15.65 -8.53
C TYR A 117 3.63 15.68 -8.23
N LEU A 118 4.07 15.03 -7.14
CA LEU A 118 5.49 14.99 -6.74
C LEU A 118 6.37 14.39 -7.84
N ASN A 119 5.90 13.33 -8.50
CA ASN A 119 6.66 12.69 -9.56
C ASN A 119 6.71 13.53 -10.86
N ARG A 120 5.57 14.11 -11.28
CA ARG A 120 5.50 14.89 -12.51
C ARG A 120 6.28 16.21 -12.43
N THR A 121 6.37 16.79 -11.24
CA THR A 121 7.08 18.06 -10.98
C THR A 121 8.56 17.88 -10.63
N GLY A 122 9.03 16.65 -10.46
CA GLY A 122 10.43 16.34 -10.21
C GLY A 122 10.85 16.46 -8.74
N TYR A 123 9.91 16.53 -7.79
CA TYR A 123 10.23 16.36 -6.37
C TYR A 123 10.57 14.91 -6.02
N ALA A 124 10.06 13.94 -6.80
CA ALA A 124 10.41 12.53 -6.69
C ALA A 124 10.69 11.94 -8.07
N ASP A 125 11.76 11.16 -8.18
CA ASP A 125 12.16 10.51 -9.42
C ASP A 125 11.23 9.35 -9.79
N PHE A 126 10.71 8.66 -8.78
CA PHE A 126 9.75 7.56 -8.94
C PHE A 126 8.79 7.45 -7.74
N VAL A 127 7.67 6.75 -7.96
CA VAL A 127 6.67 6.45 -6.94
C VAL A 127 6.75 4.97 -6.56
N ILE A 128 6.63 4.64 -5.27
CA ILE A 128 6.44 3.27 -4.80
C ILE A 128 5.00 3.12 -4.31
N THR A 129 4.23 2.21 -4.93
CA THR A 129 2.84 1.92 -4.51
C THR A 129 2.41 0.52 -4.98
N GLU A 130 1.30 0.02 -4.46
CA GLU A 130 0.59 -1.15 -4.97
C GLU A 130 -0.71 -0.77 -5.71
N ASP A 131 -0.98 0.53 -5.84
CA ASP A 131 -2.14 1.05 -6.57
C ASP A 131 -1.77 1.41 -8.01
N SER A 132 -2.34 0.68 -8.96
CA SER A 132 -2.07 0.90 -10.38
C SER A 132 -2.72 2.16 -10.95
N ASP A 133 -3.60 2.81 -10.20
CA ASP A 133 -4.30 4.03 -10.64
C ASP A 133 -3.33 5.18 -10.85
N LEU A 134 -2.19 5.18 -10.15
CA LEU A 134 -1.11 6.17 -10.26
C LEU A 134 -0.58 6.32 -11.70
N LEU A 135 -0.65 5.26 -12.51
CA LEU A 135 -0.28 5.33 -13.93
C LEU A 135 -1.24 6.25 -14.71
N LEU A 136 -2.53 6.25 -14.39
CA LEU A 136 -3.54 7.11 -15.02
C LEU A 136 -3.46 8.56 -14.51
N PHE A 137 -3.02 8.76 -13.27
CA PHE A 137 -2.70 10.11 -12.76
C PHE A 137 -1.45 10.72 -13.44
N GLY A 138 -0.76 9.96 -14.28
CA GLY A 138 0.36 10.42 -15.09
C GLY A 138 1.72 10.33 -14.39
N CYS A 139 1.88 9.41 -13.43
CA CYS A 139 3.21 9.08 -12.91
C CYS A 139 4.09 8.54 -14.05
N ARG A 140 5.31 9.07 -14.15
CA ARG A 140 6.30 8.69 -15.17
C ARG A 140 6.97 7.37 -14.82
N GLN A 141 7.31 7.17 -13.56
CA GLN A 141 8.03 5.99 -13.07
C GLN A 141 7.35 5.49 -11.80
N VAL A 142 6.81 4.26 -11.84
CA VAL A 142 6.15 3.64 -10.70
C VAL A 142 6.72 2.26 -10.44
N VAL A 143 7.16 2.03 -9.21
CA VAL A 143 7.64 0.75 -8.70
C VAL A 143 6.50 0.07 -7.95
N PHE A 144 6.14 -1.12 -8.43
CA PHE A 144 5.13 -2.00 -7.85
C PHE A 144 5.76 -3.23 -7.21
N LYS A 145 5.00 -3.93 -6.37
CA LYS A 145 5.36 -5.25 -5.81
C LYS A 145 6.72 -5.26 -5.12
N LEU A 146 7.06 -4.15 -4.47
CA LEU A 146 8.31 -4.04 -3.74
C LEU A 146 8.27 -4.98 -2.52
N ASP A 147 9.28 -5.82 -2.39
CA ASP A 147 9.47 -6.72 -1.25
C ASP A 147 10.53 -6.22 -0.26
N LEU A 148 10.70 -6.93 0.85
CA LEU A 148 11.64 -6.57 1.91
C LEU A 148 13.11 -6.76 1.51
N SER A 149 13.40 -7.45 0.40
CA SER A 149 14.76 -7.54 -0.18
C SER A 149 15.11 -6.34 -1.07
N GLY A 150 14.15 -5.43 -1.28
CA GLY A 150 14.26 -4.29 -2.19
C GLY A 150 13.97 -4.64 -3.64
N SER A 151 13.50 -5.86 -3.94
CA SER A 151 13.15 -6.29 -5.30
C SER A 151 11.75 -5.84 -5.64
N GLY A 152 11.57 -5.31 -6.86
CA GLY A 152 10.28 -4.81 -7.32
C GLY A 152 10.16 -4.80 -8.84
N VAL A 153 9.08 -4.19 -9.33
CA VAL A 153 8.79 -4.09 -10.76
C VAL A 153 8.54 -2.63 -11.11
N LEU A 154 9.41 -2.05 -11.93
CA LEU A 154 9.28 -0.70 -12.47
C LEU A 154 8.41 -0.72 -13.73
N VAL A 155 7.42 0.16 -13.78
CA VAL A 155 6.70 0.52 -15.00
C VAL A 155 7.02 1.98 -15.30
N ALA A 156 7.59 2.23 -16.48
CA ALA A 156 7.83 3.57 -16.98
C ALA A 156 6.80 3.92 -18.05
N ALA A 157 6.05 5.01 -17.84
CA ALA A 157 5.21 5.56 -18.88
C ALA A 157 6.10 6.30 -19.89
N ALA A 158 6.04 5.92 -21.17
CA ALA A 158 6.74 6.65 -22.22
C ALA A 158 6.18 8.08 -22.30
N MET A 159 7.08 9.07 -22.23
CA MET A 159 6.76 10.47 -22.48
C MET A 159 6.71 10.75 -23.98
#